data_AF-A0A1H5W2E3-F1
#
_entry.id   AF-A0A1H5W2E3-F1
#
_cell.length_a   1.000
_cell.length_b   1.000
_cell.length_c   1.000
_cell.angle_alpha   90.00
_cell.angle_beta   90.00
_cell.angle_gamma   90.00
#
_symmetry.space_group_name_H-M   'P 1'
#
loop_
_entity.id
_entity.type
_entity.pdbx_description
1 polymer ?
#
loop_
_entity_poly.entity_id
_entity_poly.type
_entity_poly.pdbx_seq_one_letter_code
_entity_poly.pdbx_strand_id
1 'polypeptide(L)'
;MLFDREAVLFGAATHDIGKTVHVSELSGPGAAHEEAGQALLLGRGVSPELARFAATHASWAEPRVGLEDLLVSLADKIWKNKRVSDLEDLVVARLAEETGRAAWEEFIALDEVLSRIGDDADGRLAFQASFPIHT
;
A
#
# COMPACT_ATOMS: atom_id res chain seq x y z
N MET A 1 19.46 -6.86 1.09
CA MET A 1 18.28 -6.45 1.89
C MET A 1 17.16 -7.40 1.53
N LEU A 2 16.22 -7.61 2.45
CA LEU A 2 15.04 -8.45 2.26
C LEU A 2 14.10 -7.95 1.14
N PHE A 3 14.04 -6.63 0.96
CA PHE A 3 13.27 -5.95 -0.07
C PHE A 3 13.91 -4.57 -0.36
N ASP A 4 13.49 -3.92 -1.44
CA ASP A 4 13.88 -2.54 -1.74
C ASP A 4 13.03 -1.53 -0.93
N ARG A 5 13.63 -0.95 0.11
CA ARG A 5 12.96 0.04 0.96
C ARG A 5 12.59 1.32 0.22
N GLU A 6 13.41 1.78 -0.71
CA GLU A 6 13.15 3.04 -1.44
C GLU A 6 11.97 2.85 -2.39
N ALA A 7 11.89 1.69 -3.04
CA ALA A 7 10.76 1.32 -3.87
C ALA A 7 9.45 1.26 -3.07
N VAL A 8 9.45 0.64 -1.88
CA VAL A 8 8.25 0.57 -1.01
C VAL A 8 7.81 1.96 -0.55
N LEU A 9 8.75 2.81 -0.14
CA LEU A 9 8.43 4.19 0.26
C LEU A 9 7.84 5.00 -0.89
N PHE A 10 8.42 4.87 -2.09
CA PHE A 10 7.90 5.50 -3.29
C PHE A 10 6.47 5.02 -3.58
N GLY A 11 6.26 3.71 -3.59
CA GLY A 11 4.95 3.11 -3.83
C GLY A 11 3.91 3.57 -2.81
N ALA A 12 4.22 3.49 -1.51
CA ALA A 12 3.31 3.94 -0.45
C ALA A 12 2.93 5.42 -0.60
N ALA A 13 3.88 6.28 -0.96
CA ALA A 13 3.64 7.71 -1.15
C ALA A 13 2.85 8.06 -2.42
N THR A 14 2.87 7.18 -3.44
CA THR A 14 2.35 7.50 -4.78
C THR A 14 1.24 6.58 -5.27
N HIS A 15 0.88 5.52 -4.53
CA HIS A 15 -0.07 4.51 -4.99
C HIS A 15 -1.41 5.11 -5.45
N ASP A 16 -1.86 6.18 -4.79
CA ASP A 16 -3.11 6.87 -5.04
C ASP A 16 -2.98 8.12 -5.95
N ILE A 17 -1.81 8.36 -6.57
CA ILE A 17 -1.54 9.60 -7.32
C ILE A 17 -2.51 9.84 -8.48
N GLY A 18 -3.11 8.77 -9.04
CA GLY A 18 -4.11 8.89 -10.09
C GLY A 18 -5.41 9.60 -9.65
N LYS A 19 -5.65 9.74 -8.33
CA LYS A 19 -6.76 10.56 -7.80
C LYS A 19 -6.58 12.05 -8.08
N THR A 20 -5.37 12.49 -8.45
CA THR A 20 -5.13 13.84 -9.01
C THR A 20 -5.73 14.02 -10.41
N VAL A 21 -5.98 12.93 -11.13
CA VAL A 21 -6.67 12.90 -12.43
C VAL A 21 -8.16 12.59 -12.24
N HIS A 22 -8.48 11.61 -11.41
CA HIS A 22 -9.86 11.19 -11.09
C HIS A 22 -10.30 11.74 -9.71
N VAL A 23 -10.45 13.07 -9.63
CA VAL A 23 -10.72 13.80 -8.38
C VAL A 23 -11.97 13.30 -7.64
N SER A 24 -12.99 12.81 -8.36
CA SER A 24 -14.19 12.23 -7.75
C SER A 24 -13.91 11.01 -6.87
N GLU A 25 -12.81 10.29 -7.10
CA GLU A 25 -12.40 9.11 -6.32
C GLU A 25 -11.63 9.47 -5.04
N LEU A 26 -11.38 10.76 -4.77
CA LEU A 26 -10.80 11.19 -3.50
C LEU A 26 -11.77 11.02 -2.32
N SER A 27 -13.07 11.13 -2.57
CA SER A 27 -14.14 10.98 -1.57
C SER A 27 -15.23 9.98 -1.97
N GLY A 28 -15.33 9.65 -3.27
CA GLY A 28 -16.24 8.64 -3.79
C GLY A 28 -15.56 7.30 -4.06
N PRO A 29 -16.36 6.24 -4.30
CA PRO A 29 -15.83 4.95 -4.73
C PRO A 29 -15.26 5.06 -6.17
N GLY A 30 -14.31 4.18 -6.49
CA GLY A 30 -13.76 4.07 -7.84
C GLY A 30 -12.42 3.34 -7.85
N ALA A 31 -11.92 3.09 -9.05
CA ALA A 31 -10.63 2.42 -9.30
C ALA A 31 -9.92 2.98 -10.55
N ALA A 32 -10.47 4.01 -11.20
CA ALA A 32 -9.85 4.59 -12.39
C ALA A 32 -8.50 5.26 -12.06
N HIS A 33 -8.29 5.68 -10.81
CA HIS A 33 -7.01 6.20 -10.33
C HIS A 33 -5.86 5.19 -10.45
N GLU A 34 -6.11 3.89 -10.50
CA GLU A 34 -5.05 2.88 -10.56
C GLU A 34 -4.29 2.95 -11.89
N GLU A 35 -5.01 2.77 -13.01
CA GLU A 35 -4.44 2.87 -14.35
C GLU A 35 -3.94 4.30 -14.64
N ALA A 36 -4.73 5.31 -14.27
CA ALA A 36 -4.36 6.71 -14.48
C ALA A 36 -3.10 7.11 -13.71
N GLY A 37 -2.93 6.60 -12.49
CA GLY A 37 -1.75 6.85 -11.66
C GLY A 37 -0.49 6.26 -12.28
N GLN A 38 -0.56 5.01 -12.75
CA GLN A 38 0.55 4.37 -13.44
C GLN A 38 0.91 5.12 -14.73
N ALA A 39 -0.08 5.46 -15.55
CA ALA A 39 0.13 6.22 -16.79
C ALA A 39 0.74 7.60 -16.52
N LEU A 40 0.30 8.29 -15.46
CA LEU A 40 0.85 9.56 -15.03
C LEU A 40 2.33 9.44 -14.67
N LEU A 41 2.71 8.47 -13.83
CA LEU A 41 4.10 8.28 -13.41
C LEU A 41 5.01 7.93 -14.61
N LEU A 42 4.57 7.02 -15.49
CA LEU A 42 5.30 6.67 -16.71
C LEU A 42 5.49 7.90 -17.62
N GLY A 43 4.44 8.71 -17.80
CA GLY A 43 4.51 9.96 -18.57
C GLY A 43 5.48 11.01 -17.98
N ARG A 44 5.87 10.87 -16.71
CA ARG A 44 6.88 11.70 -16.04
C ARG A 44 8.29 11.08 -16.03
N GLY A 45 8.47 9.93 -16.67
CA GLY A 45 9.78 9.25 -16.77
C GLY A 45 10.12 8.38 -15.55
N VAL A 46 9.16 8.10 -14.67
CA VAL A 46 9.33 7.09 -13.61
C VAL A 46 9.44 5.71 -14.26
N SER A 47 10.33 4.85 -13.75
CA SER A 47 10.50 3.52 -14.33
C SER A 47 9.23 2.66 -14.20
N PRO A 48 9.00 1.71 -15.12
CA PRO A 48 7.87 0.79 -15.02
C PRO A 48 7.86 -0.02 -13.72
N GLU A 49 9.03 -0.34 -13.16
CA GLU A 49 9.08 -1.04 -11.87
C GLU A 49 8.44 -0.19 -10.77
N LEU A 50 8.77 1.09 -10.64
CA LEU A 50 8.20 1.94 -9.59
C LEU A 50 6.75 2.35 -9.89
N ALA A 51 6.44 2.64 -11.16
CA ALA A 51 5.12 3.11 -11.56
C ALA A 51 4.02 2.06 -11.34
N ARG A 52 4.36 0.76 -11.33
CA ARG A 52 3.39 -0.33 -11.14
C ARG A 52 2.62 -0.24 -9.82
N PHE A 53 3.23 0.31 -8.76
CA PHE A 53 2.61 0.38 -7.44
C PHE A 53 1.32 1.21 -7.44
N ALA A 54 1.16 2.16 -8.37
CA ALA A 54 -0.09 2.89 -8.54
C ALA A 54 -1.24 1.98 -9.01
N ALA A 55 -0.95 0.96 -9.82
CA ALA A 55 -1.94 0.04 -10.36
C ALA A 55 -2.12 -1.25 -9.53
N THR A 56 -1.10 -1.71 -8.80
CA THR A 56 -1.13 -3.05 -8.18
C THR A 56 -1.57 -3.06 -6.72
N HIS A 57 -1.63 -1.92 -6.04
CA HIS A 57 -1.83 -1.85 -4.59
C HIS A 57 -3.21 -2.39 -4.10
N ALA A 58 -4.19 -2.52 -4.99
CA ALA A 58 -5.49 -3.11 -4.72
C ALA A 58 -5.59 -4.60 -5.12
N SER A 59 -4.61 -5.13 -5.86
CA SER A 59 -4.61 -6.49 -6.43
C SER A 59 -3.35 -7.26 -6.01
N TRP A 60 -3.38 -7.84 -4.80
CA TRP A 60 -2.26 -8.59 -4.21
C TRP A 60 -2.31 -10.11 -4.44
N ALA A 61 -3.32 -10.61 -5.16
CA ALA A 61 -3.48 -12.05 -5.45
C ALA A 61 -2.86 -12.46 -6.80
N GLU A 62 -2.23 -11.53 -7.53
CA GLU A 62 -1.68 -11.81 -8.85
C GLU A 62 -0.30 -12.50 -8.79
N PRO A 63 0.03 -13.39 -9.74
CA PRO A 63 1.30 -14.14 -9.73
C PRO A 63 2.58 -13.29 -9.76
N ARG A 64 2.47 -12.00 -10.10
CA ARG A 64 3.59 -11.06 -10.21
C ARG A 64 3.79 -10.18 -8.97
N VAL A 65 3.00 -10.39 -7.92
CA VAL A 65 3.07 -9.61 -6.69
C VAL A 65 4.28 -10.05 -5.86
N GLY A 66 5.28 -9.15 -5.77
CA GLY A 66 6.46 -9.32 -4.93
C GLY A 66 6.22 -8.82 -3.50
N LEU A 67 7.22 -8.99 -2.62
CA LEU A 67 7.15 -8.50 -1.24
C LEU A 67 6.94 -6.97 -1.19
N GLU A 68 7.57 -6.21 -2.09
CA GLU A 68 7.38 -4.77 -2.15
C GLU A 68 5.93 -4.37 -2.47
N ASP A 69 5.28 -5.07 -3.40
CA ASP A 69 3.87 -4.83 -3.77
C ASP A 69 2.94 -5.15 -2.58
N LEU A 70 3.21 -6.24 -1.85
CA LEU A 70 2.47 -6.58 -0.63
C LEU A 70 2.66 -5.51 0.46
N LEU A 71 3.87 -5.00 0.65
CA LEU A 71 4.17 -3.97 1.65
C LEU A 71 3.50 -2.63 1.32
N VAL A 72 3.46 -2.24 0.03
CA VAL A 72 2.71 -1.05 -0.41
C VAL A 72 1.21 -1.23 -0.17
N SER A 73 0.67 -2.41 -0.52
CA SER A 73 -0.74 -2.73 -0.28
C SER A 73 -1.07 -2.71 1.21
N LEU A 74 -0.19 -3.28 2.05
CA LEU A 74 -0.34 -3.32 3.50
C LEU A 74 -0.31 -1.90 4.09
N ALA A 75 0.59 -1.04 3.59
CA ALA A 75 0.69 0.36 3.99
C ALA A 75 -0.62 1.13 3.75
N ASP A 76 -1.27 0.96 2.58
CA ASP A 76 -2.60 1.57 2.31
C ASP A 76 -3.66 1.11 3.33
N LYS A 77 -3.70 -0.19 3.66
CA LYS A 77 -4.71 -0.70 4.60
C LYS A 77 -4.42 -0.22 6.02
N ILE A 78 -3.20 -0.38 6.52
CA ILE A 78 -2.88 -0.09 7.92
C ILE A 78 -2.83 1.41 8.23
N TRP A 79 -2.59 2.28 7.24
CA TRP A 79 -2.67 3.74 7.43
C TRP A 79 -4.00 4.19 8.06
N LYS A 80 -5.10 3.51 7.71
CA LYS A 80 -6.46 3.70 8.22
C LYS A 80 -6.89 2.63 9.24
N ASN A 81 -5.92 1.95 9.86
CA ASN A 81 -6.12 0.83 10.79
C ASN A 81 -7.00 -0.30 10.22
N LYS A 82 -6.99 -0.52 8.91
CA LYS A 82 -7.70 -1.63 8.29
C LYS A 82 -6.81 -2.87 8.29
N ARG A 83 -7.15 -3.86 9.12
CA ARG A 83 -6.52 -5.19 9.12
C ARG A 83 -7.11 -6.06 8.02
N VAL A 84 -6.25 -6.78 7.29
CA VAL A 84 -6.64 -7.65 6.17
C VAL A 84 -5.85 -8.94 6.27
N SER A 85 -6.45 -9.96 6.91
CA SER A 85 -5.77 -11.22 7.23
C SER A 85 -5.11 -11.88 6.03
N ASP A 86 -5.81 -12.00 4.89
CA ASP A 86 -5.24 -12.62 3.68
C ASP A 86 -3.97 -11.89 3.18
N LEU A 87 -3.92 -10.57 3.29
CA LEU A 87 -2.76 -9.77 2.89
C LEU A 87 -1.63 -9.88 3.93
N GLU A 88 -1.97 -9.86 5.22
CA GLU A 88 -1.01 -10.03 6.30
C GLU A 88 -0.36 -11.42 6.26
N ASP A 89 -1.13 -12.48 5.99
CA ASP A 89 -0.64 -13.85 5.83
C ASP A 89 0.34 -13.98 4.65
N LEU A 90 0.05 -13.32 3.52
CA LEU A 90 0.97 -13.28 2.38
C LEU A 90 2.29 -12.60 2.76
N VAL A 91 2.25 -11.48 3.49
CA VAL A 91 3.47 -10.80 3.95
C VAL A 91 4.25 -11.69 4.91
N VAL A 92 3.59 -12.29 5.91
CA VAL A 92 4.22 -13.21 6.87
C VAL A 92 4.89 -14.39 6.16
N ALA A 93 4.22 -14.99 5.17
CA ALA A 93 4.77 -16.09 4.39
C ALA A 93 6.06 -15.67 3.66
N ARG A 94 6.06 -14.50 3.00
CA ARG A 94 7.25 -13.97 2.32
C ARG A 94 8.38 -13.63 3.29
N LEU A 95 8.07 -13.02 4.43
CA LEU A 95 9.07 -12.72 5.45
C LEU A 95 9.70 -14.02 5.97
N ALA A 96 8.90 -15.04 6.28
CA ALA A 96 9.40 -16.32 6.78
C ALA A 96 10.28 -17.06 5.76
N GLU A 97 9.89 -17.04 4.48
CA GLU A 97 10.68 -17.61 3.37
C GLU A 97 12.09 -17.00 3.30
N GLU A 98 12.18 -15.67 3.41
CA GLU A 98 13.42 -14.94 3.21
C GLU A 98 14.29 -14.86 4.48
N THR A 99 13.69 -14.77 5.67
CA THR A 99 14.44 -14.73 6.94
C THR A 99 14.80 -16.12 7.45
N GLY A 100 14.10 -17.16 6.97
CA GLY A 100 14.20 -18.52 7.49
C GLY A 100 13.60 -18.70 8.88
N ARG A 101 12.91 -17.69 9.43
CA ARG A 101 12.24 -17.76 10.73
C ARG A 101 10.88 -18.44 10.61
N ALA A 102 10.34 -18.88 11.73
CA ALA A 102 9.02 -19.47 11.75
C ALA A 102 7.94 -18.40 11.49
N ALA A 103 6.91 -18.73 10.71
CA ALA A 103 5.84 -17.80 10.35
C ALA A 103 5.16 -17.13 11.57
N TRP A 104 5.02 -17.85 12.68
CA TRP A 104 4.44 -17.28 13.91
C TRP A 104 5.31 -16.18 14.54
N GLU A 105 6.64 -16.28 14.40
CA GLU A 105 7.55 -15.23 14.89
C GLU A 105 7.45 -13.97 14.05
N GLU A 106 7.37 -14.14 12.72
CA GLU A 106 7.18 -13.03 11.78
C GLU A 106 5.80 -12.39 11.94
N PHE A 107 4.76 -13.19 12.19
CA PHE A 107 3.42 -12.70 12.49
C PHE A 107 3.40 -11.81 13.74
N ILE A 108 3.99 -12.26 14.86
CA ILE A 108 4.03 -11.46 16.10
C ILE A 108 4.77 -10.13 15.86
N ALA A 109 5.90 -10.17 15.17
CA ALA A 109 6.68 -8.96 14.86
C ALA A 109 5.90 -8.00 13.95
N LEU A 110 5.21 -8.52 12.94
CA LEU A 110 4.36 -7.73 12.05
C LEU A 110 3.18 -7.12 12.81
N ASP A 111 2.47 -7.93 13.60
CA ASP A 111 1.30 -7.49 14.37
C ASP A 111 1.63 -6.36 15.34
N GLU A 112 2.79 -6.42 16.01
CA GLU A 112 3.26 -5.34 16.89
C GLU A 112 3.47 -4.03 16.10
N VAL A 113 4.06 -4.10 14.91
CA VAL A 113 4.27 -2.94 14.03
C VAL A 113 2.93 -2.38 13.55
N LEU A 114 2.04 -3.24 13.07
CA LEU A 114 0.72 -2.83 12.56
C LEU A 114 -0.13 -2.20 13.65
N SER A 115 -0.11 -2.76 14.87
CA SER A 115 -0.84 -2.21 16.01
C SER A 115 -0.37 -0.79 16.35
N ARG A 116 0.95 -0.56 16.45
CA ARG A 116 1.48 0.79 16.69
C ARG A 116 1.11 1.79 15.61
N ILE A 117 1.09 1.38 14.34
CA ILE A 117 0.66 2.27 13.25
C ILE A 117 -0.83 2.55 13.37
N GLY A 118 -1.63 1.52 13.69
CA GLY A 118 -3.08 1.57 13.81
C GLY A 118 -3.56 2.50 14.94
N ASP A 119 -2.84 2.58 16.06
CA ASP A 119 -3.19 3.42 17.22
C ASP A 119 -3.36 4.91 16.85
N ASP A 120 -2.60 5.39 15.86
CA ASP A 120 -2.64 6.78 15.41
C ASP A 120 -3.61 7.02 14.23
N ALA A 121 -4.32 6.00 13.74
CA ALA A 121 -5.13 6.11 12.53
C ALA A 121 -6.33 7.05 12.67
N ASP A 122 -7.00 7.03 13.82
CA ASP A 122 -8.15 7.90 14.06
C ASP A 122 -7.77 9.39 13.96
N GLY A 123 -6.59 9.76 14.46
CA GLY A 123 -6.07 11.12 14.34
C GLY A 123 -5.80 11.52 12.89
N ARG A 124 -5.23 10.60 12.08
CA ARG A 124 -4.98 10.84 10.64
C ARG A 124 -6.28 10.99 9.85
N LEU A 125 -7.26 10.13 10.13
CA LEU A 125 -8.57 10.17 9.47
C LEU A 125 -9.37 11.43 9.87
N ALA A 126 -9.31 11.84 11.13
CA ALA A 126 -9.93 13.08 11.60
C ALA A 126 -9.28 14.31 10.92
N PHE A 127 -7.95 14.32 10.81
CA PHE A 127 -7.24 15.36 10.06
C PHE A 127 -7.67 15.40 8.59
N GLN A 128 -7.69 14.25 7.90
CA GLN A 128 -8.15 14.16 6.51
C GLN A 128 -9.60 14.68 6.35
N ALA A 129 -10.50 14.30 7.25
CA ALA A 129 -11.90 14.73 7.23
C ALA A 129 -12.09 16.24 7.43
N SER A 130 -11.10 16.94 8.00
CA SER A 130 -11.14 18.41 8.12
C SER A 130 -10.92 19.17 6.81
N PHE A 131 -10.55 18.46 5.73
CA PHE A 131 -10.37 19.00 4.38
C PHE A 131 -11.37 18.37 3.39
N PRO A 132 -12.67 18.68 3.50
CA PRO A 132 -13.67 18.10 2.62
C PRO A 132 -13.43 18.53 1.17
N ILE A 133 -13.65 17.59 0.26
CA ILE A 133 -13.54 17.83 -1.17
C ILE A 133 -14.93 18.20 -1.67
N HIS A 134 -15.07 19.45 -2.12
CA HIS A 134 -16.27 19.93 -2.77
C HIS A 134 -16.12 19.69 -4.27
N THR A 135 -16.80 18.66 -4.77
CA THR A 135 -17.01 18.42 -6.20
C THR A 135 -18.33 19.01 -6.66
#